data_AF-A0AAV6A6C6-F1
#
_entry.id   AF-A0AAV6A6C6-F1
#
_cell.length_a   1.000
_cell.length_b   1.000
_cell.length_c   1.000
_cell.angle_alpha   90.00
_cell.angle_beta   90.00
_cell.angle_gamma   90.00
#
_symmetry.space_group_name_H-M   'P 1'
#
loop_
_entity.id
_entity.type
_entity.pdbx_description
1 polymer ?
#
loop_
_entity_poly.entity_id
_entity_poly.type
_entity_poly.pdbx_seq_one_letter_code
_entity_poly.pdbx_strand_id
1 'polypeptide(L)'
;ASQQRLDYEGRPYERGTWGDFIHVERGMKAFATDPASSVVRVFREAVKAEGGDDAIDMMRGWGDVEFVATDHSVPTIYYGPGTVAAAHTADEYIELDRYHTGVAVYERAIRAFLAV
;
A
#
# COMPACT_ATOMS: atom_id res chain seq x y z
N ALA A 1 19.69 8.77 19.24
CA ALA A 1 20.46 7.87 20.11
C ALA A 1 19.66 6.59 20.27
N SER A 2 20.20 5.42 19.91
CA SER A 2 19.51 4.14 20.04
C SER A 2 19.29 3.82 21.52
N GLN A 3 18.04 3.70 21.96
CA GLN A 3 17.73 3.22 23.30
C GLN A 3 17.99 1.70 23.34
N GLN A 4 18.73 1.22 24.34
CA GLN A 4 18.89 -0.22 24.57
C GLN A 4 17.52 -0.81 24.93
N ARG A 5 17.00 -1.73 24.12
CA ARG A 5 15.72 -2.40 24.36
C ARG A 5 15.91 -3.59 25.28
N LEU A 6 14.98 -3.76 26.20
CA LEU A 6 14.90 -4.87 27.12
C LEU A 6 13.74 -5.79 26.73
N ASP A 7 13.86 -7.08 27.01
CA ASP A 7 12.75 -8.03 26.89
C ASP A 7 11.68 -7.81 27.96
N TYR A 8 10.64 -8.66 27.96
CA TYR A 8 9.56 -8.59 28.97
C TYR A 8 10.08 -8.70 30.41
N GLU A 9 11.24 -9.34 30.62
CA GLU A 9 11.88 -9.52 31.91
C GLU A 9 12.90 -8.42 32.24
N GLY A 10 13.03 -7.40 31.40
CA GLY A 10 13.98 -6.31 31.61
C GLY A 10 15.43 -6.66 31.25
N ARG A 11 15.68 -7.70 30.45
CA ARG A 11 17.03 -8.11 30.03
C ARG A 11 17.37 -7.55 28.65
N PRO A 12 18.60 -7.10 28.40
CA PRO A 12 19.00 -6.69 27.06
C PRO A 12 18.90 -7.86 26.09
N TYR A 13 18.43 -7.58 24.88
CA TYR A 13 18.49 -8.57 23.80
C TYR A 13 19.94 -8.80 23.37
N GLU A 14 20.30 -10.06 23.12
CA GLU A 14 21.60 -10.42 22.58
C GLU A 14 21.76 -9.84 21.17
N ARG A 15 22.99 -9.42 20.84
CA ARG A 15 23.27 -8.78 19.56
C ARG A 15 22.93 -9.72 18.38
N GLY A 16 22.19 -9.23 17.41
CA GLY A 16 21.72 -9.99 16.24
C GLY A 16 20.47 -10.85 16.48
N THR A 17 19.86 -10.79 17.67
CA THR A 17 18.57 -11.42 17.94
C THR A 17 17.40 -10.52 17.56
N TRP A 18 16.19 -11.09 17.52
CA TRP A 18 14.97 -10.37 17.14
C TRP A 18 14.65 -9.13 17.98
N GLY A 19 15.16 -9.01 19.21
CA GLY A 19 14.98 -7.78 19.99
C GLY A 19 16.17 -6.83 19.99
N ASP A 20 17.24 -7.17 19.26
CA ASP A 20 18.39 -6.29 19.00
C ASP A 20 18.19 -5.44 17.72
N PHE A 21 17.00 -5.50 17.08
CA PHE A 21 16.69 -4.58 16.00
C PHE A 21 16.65 -3.14 16.50
N ILE A 22 17.36 -2.27 15.78
CA ILE A 22 17.32 -0.83 15.99
C ILE A 22 15.94 -0.34 15.52
N HIS A 23 15.12 0.08 16.47
CA HIS A 23 13.92 0.86 16.15
C HIS A 23 14.37 2.26 15.68
N VAL A 24 14.24 2.53 14.38
CA VAL A 24 14.44 3.86 13.82
C VAL A 24 13.09 4.56 13.76
N GLU A 25 12.89 5.59 14.58
CA GLU A 25 11.73 6.46 14.49
C GLU A 25 11.84 7.33 13.23
N ARG A 26 11.14 6.93 12.17
CA ARG A 26 11.02 7.67 10.92
C ARG A 26 9.77 8.55 10.89
N GLY A 27 8.74 8.17 11.65
CA GLY A 27 7.39 8.70 11.54
C GLY A 27 6.63 8.16 10.32
N MET A 28 5.33 8.43 10.29
CA MET A 28 4.44 8.17 9.16
C MET A 28 4.22 9.50 8.43
N LYS A 29 4.53 9.56 7.12
CA LYS A 29 4.35 10.80 6.34
C LYS A 29 3.05 10.71 5.55
N ALA A 30 2.41 11.85 5.33
CA ALA A 30 1.39 11.96 4.31
C ALA A 30 2.07 12.04 2.93
N PHE A 31 1.47 11.40 1.93
CA PHE A 31 1.92 11.54 0.55
C PHE A 31 0.72 11.54 -0.39
N ALA A 32 0.93 12.08 -1.59
CA ALA A 32 0.01 11.98 -2.70
C ALA A 32 0.83 11.78 -3.98
N THR A 33 0.36 10.92 -4.85
CA THR A 33 0.98 10.67 -6.16
C THR A 33 0.37 11.59 -7.18
N ASP A 34 1.19 12.19 -8.03
CA ASP A 34 0.73 13.07 -9.12
C ASP A 34 -0.28 12.33 -10.02
N PRO A 35 -1.51 12.85 -10.17
CA PRO A 35 -2.51 12.27 -11.08
C PRO A 35 -2.05 12.13 -12.54
N ALA A 36 -1.06 12.92 -12.96
CA ALA A 36 -0.48 12.84 -14.31
C ALA A 36 0.54 11.69 -14.47
N SER A 37 0.96 11.04 -13.39
CA SER A 37 1.93 9.94 -13.46
C SER A 37 1.40 8.75 -14.28
N SER A 38 2.32 8.04 -14.94
CA SER A 38 1.98 6.91 -15.81
C SER A 38 1.20 5.83 -15.06
N VAL A 39 1.61 5.50 -13.82
CA VAL A 39 0.94 4.50 -12.99
C VAL A 39 -0.51 4.87 -12.67
N VAL A 40 -0.80 6.14 -12.36
CA VAL A 40 -2.17 6.59 -12.11
C VAL A 40 -3.00 6.48 -13.39
N ARG A 41 -2.46 6.94 -14.52
CA ARG A 41 -3.16 6.93 -15.80
C ARG A 41 -3.55 5.53 -16.26
N VAL A 42 -2.60 4.59 -16.29
CA VAL A 42 -2.88 3.23 -16.78
C VAL A 42 -3.88 2.48 -15.90
N PHE A 43 -3.86 2.71 -14.58
CA PHE A 43 -4.84 2.12 -13.68
C PHE A 43 -6.23 2.73 -13.86
N ARG A 44 -6.36 4.05 -14.02
CA ARG A 44 -7.66 4.69 -14.28
C ARG A 44 -8.27 4.20 -15.58
N GLU A 45 -7.47 4.14 -16.64
CA GLU A 45 -7.90 3.61 -17.94
C GLU A 45 -8.33 2.14 -17.82
N ALA A 46 -7.58 1.33 -17.06
CA ALA A 46 -7.92 -0.07 -16.82
C ALA A 46 -9.21 -0.25 -16.00
N VAL A 47 -9.39 0.51 -14.92
CA VAL A 47 -10.62 0.50 -14.11
C VAL A 47 -11.83 0.83 -14.97
N LYS A 48 -11.73 1.88 -15.78
CA LYS A 48 -12.81 2.28 -16.69
C LYS A 48 -13.10 1.22 -17.75
N ALA A 49 -12.07 0.56 -18.28
CA ALA A 49 -12.23 -0.49 -19.29
C ALA A 49 -12.92 -1.75 -18.74
N GLU A 50 -12.73 -2.06 -17.45
CA GLU A 50 -13.42 -3.16 -16.76
C GLU A 50 -14.78 -2.72 -16.16
N GLY A 51 -15.29 -1.55 -16.55
CA GLY A 51 -16.62 -1.05 -16.18
C GLY A 51 -16.72 -0.41 -14.80
N GLY A 52 -15.60 -0.14 -14.14
CA GLY A 52 -15.54 0.52 -12.84
C GLY A 52 -15.56 2.06 -12.91
N ASP A 53 -15.66 2.69 -11.73
CA ASP A 53 -15.50 4.14 -11.55
C ASP A 53 -14.02 4.48 -11.34
N ASP A 54 -13.46 5.30 -12.22
CA ASP A 54 -12.04 5.69 -12.22
C ASP A 54 -11.76 6.98 -11.43
N ALA A 55 -12.69 7.40 -10.57
CA ALA A 55 -12.47 8.49 -9.63
C ALA A 55 -11.25 8.26 -8.73
N ILE A 56 -10.42 9.29 -8.58
CA ILE A 56 -9.29 9.29 -7.65
C ILE A 56 -9.81 9.66 -6.26
N ASP A 57 -9.48 8.85 -5.27
CA ASP A 57 -9.79 9.10 -3.86
C ASP A 57 -8.52 9.02 -2.99
N MET A 58 -8.61 9.50 -1.75
CA MET A 58 -7.55 9.50 -0.76
C MET A 58 -7.95 8.70 0.47
N MET A 59 -7.10 7.77 0.87
CA MET A 59 -7.27 7.00 2.11
C MET A 59 -6.67 7.75 3.30
N ARG A 60 -7.40 7.80 4.42
CA ARG A 60 -6.90 8.34 5.71
C ARG A 60 -6.07 7.33 6.52
N GLY A 61 -6.05 6.07 6.09
CA GLY A 61 -5.15 5.05 6.60
C GLY A 61 -3.72 5.23 6.08
N TRP A 62 -2.80 4.45 6.62
CA TRP A 62 -1.39 4.42 6.23
C TRP A 62 -0.98 2.98 5.90
N GLY A 63 0.00 2.82 5.01
CA GLY A 63 0.59 1.52 4.72
C GLY A 63 1.78 1.64 3.77
N ASP A 64 2.33 0.49 3.39
CA ASP A 64 3.73 0.38 2.91
C ASP A 64 4.05 1.16 1.63
N VAL A 65 3.04 1.50 0.82
CA VAL A 65 3.21 2.33 -0.38
C VAL A 65 3.86 3.68 -0.09
N GLU A 66 3.72 4.18 1.14
CA GLU A 66 4.31 5.44 1.55
C GLU A 66 5.84 5.37 1.55
N PHE A 67 6.44 4.26 2.00
CA PHE A 67 7.89 4.06 1.92
C PHE A 67 8.39 4.08 0.48
N VAL A 68 7.68 3.37 -0.40
CA VAL A 68 8.01 3.29 -1.83
C VAL A 68 7.96 4.69 -2.46
N ALA A 69 6.94 5.47 -2.12
CA ALA A 69 6.77 6.82 -2.65
C ALA A 69 7.79 7.81 -2.09
N THR A 70 7.95 7.91 -0.76
CA THR A 70 8.73 9.01 -0.16
C THR A 70 10.21 8.71 -0.04
N ASP A 71 10.58 7.46 0.23
CA ASP A 71 11.97 7.10 0.52
C ASP A 71 12.69 6.62 -0.76
N HIS A 72 11.94 6.12 -1.73
CA HIS A 72 12.48 5.67 -3.03
C HIS A 72 12.04 6.53 -4.23
N SER A 73 11.20 7.55 -4.02
CA SER A 73 10.71 8.44 -5.09
C SER A 73 10.05 7.70 -6.26
N VAL A 74 9.43 6.54 -5.99
CA VAL A 74 8.74 5.74 -7.00
C VAL A 74 7.24 6.08 -6.98
N PRO A 75 6.66 6.58 -8.09
CA PRO A 75 5.22 6.84 -8.17
C PRO A 75 4.43 5.57 -7.85
N THR A 76 3.56 5.63 -6.85
CA THR A 76 2.84 4.47 -6.31
C THR A 76 1.38 4.83 -6.02
N ILE A 77 0.47 3.88 -6.13
CA ILE A 77 -0.95 4.08 -5.83
C ILE A 77 -1.46 3.02 -4.86
N TYR A 78 -2.59 3.31 -4.23
CA TYR A 78 -3.45 2.27 -3.66
C TYR A 78 -4.51 1.88 -4.69
N TYR A 79 -4.60 0.59 -4.97
CA TYR A 79 -5.70 0.02 -5.71
C TYR A 79 -6.01 -1.36 -5.13
N GLY A 80 -7.29 -1.69 -5.01
CA GLY A 80 -7.71 -2.99 -4.52
C GLY A 80 -9.23 -3.12 -4.51
N PRO A 81 -9.76 -4.32 -4.75
CA PRO A 81 -11.19 -4.58 -4.64
C PRO A 81 -11.65 -4.60 -3.18
N GLY A 82 -12.97 -4.42 -2.97
CA GLY A 82 -13.59 -4.45 -1.65
C GLY A 82 -13.89 -3.06 -1.10
N THR A 83 -14.05 -2.97 0.22
CA THR A 83 -14.26 -1.70 0.94
C THR A 83 -13.33 -1.65 2.14
N VAL A 84 -12.61 -0.55 2.31
CA VAL A 84 -11.73 -0.35 3.47
C VAL A 84 -12.50 -0.37 4.80
N ALA A 85 -13.81 -0.08 4.77
CA ALA A 85 -14.66 -0.13 5.96
C ALA A 85 -14.84 -1.54 6.53
N ALA A 86 -14.62 -2.59 5.72
CA ALA A 86 -14.69 -3.98 6.18
C ALA A 86 -13.35 -4.47 6.76
N ALA A 87 -12.23 -3.80 6.46
CA ALA A 87 -10.91 -4.20 6.94
C ALA A 87 -10.85 -4.15 8.48
N HIS A 88 -10.23 -5.17 9.08
CA HIS A 88 -10.06 -5.32 10.53
C HIS A 88 -11.38 -5.43 11.31
N THR A 89 -12.49 -5.73 10.64
CA THR A 89 -13.74 -6.08 11.31
C THR A 89 -13.78 -7.59 11.59
N ALA A 90 -14.61 -8.02 12.53
CA ALA A 90 -14.79 -9.45 12.80
C ALA A 90 -15.40 -10.21 11.61
N ASP A 91 -16.12 -9.49 10.74
CA ASP A 91 -16.82 -9.99 9.56
C ASP A 91 -16.14 -9.53 8.27
N GLU A 92 -14.80 -9.43 8.26
CA GLU A 92 -14.04 -9.01 7.08
C GLU A 92 -14.36 -9.91 5.86
N TYR A 93 -14.68 -9.28 4.72
CA TYR A 93 -15.13 -9.97 3.53
C TYR A 93 -14.72 -9.26 2.23
N ILE A 94 -14.85 -10.00 1.13
CA ILE A 94 -14.73 -9.47 -0.24
C ILE A 94 -15.74 -10.16 -1.15
N GLU A 95 -16.34 -9.40 -2.07
CA GLU A 95 -17.18 -9.94 -3.14
C GLU A 95 -16.30 -10.61 -4.22
N LEU A 96 -16.59 -11.85 -4.58
CA LEU A 96 -15.77 -12.61 -5.55
C LEU A 96 -15.75 -11.96 -6.93
N ASP A 97 -16.87 -11.40 -7.38
CA ASP A 97 -16.91 -10.68 -8.66
C ASP A 97 -15.98 -9.46 -8.63
N ARG A 98 -15.96 -8.72 -7.51
CA ARG A 98 -15.03 -7.58 -7.34
C ARG A 98 -13.58 -8.04 -7.30
N TYR A 99 -13.29 -9.18 -6.67
CA TYR A 99 -11.96 -9.78 -6.71
C TYR A 99 -11.53 -10.06 -8.16
N HIS A 100 -12.37 -10.71 -8.95
CA HIS A 100 -12.06 -10.99 -10.36
C HIS A 100 -11.91 -9.72 -11.21
N THR A 101 -12.75 -8.72 -11.01
CA THR A 101 -12.58 -7.40 -11.64
C THR A 101 -11.24 -6.77 -11.26
N GLY A 102 -10.85 -6.82 -9.99
CA GLY A 102 -9.57 -6.30 -9.52
C GLY A 102 -8.38 -6.98 -10.22
N VAL A 103 -8.42 -8.30 -10.37
CA VAL A 103 -7.41 -9.06 -11.11
C VAL A 103 -7.33 -8.62 -12.58
N ALA A 104 -8.47 -8.45 -13.25
CA ALA A 104 -8.52 -7.99 -14.65
C ALA A 104 -7.95 -6.57 -14.81
N VAL A 105 -8.25 -5.66 -13.87
CA VAL A 105 -7.68 -4.30 -13.86
C VAL A 105 -6.16 -4.35 -13.71
N TYR A 106 -5.64 -5.14 -12.77
CA TYR A 106 -4.19 -5.30 -12.59
C TYR A 106 -3.53 -5.82 -13.87
N GLU A 107 -4.09 -6.87 -14.48
CA GLU A 107 -3.54 -7.43 -15.72
C GLU A 107 -3.48 -6.36 -16.82
N ARG A 108 -4.59 -5.66 -17.06
CA ARG A 108 -4.67 -4.64 -18.11
C ARG A 108 -3.73 -3.47 -17.84
N ALA A 109 -3.70 -2.96 -16.61
CA ALA A 109 -2.85 -1.84 -16.23
C ALA A 109 -1.35 -2.17 -16.37
N ILE A 110 -0.93 -3.37 -15.94
CA ILE A 110 0.46 -3.82 -16.06
C ILE A 110 0.85 -3.98 -17.54
N ARG A 111 0.00 -4.60 -18.37
CA ARG A 111 0.24 -4.72 -19.81
C ARG A 111 0.37 -3.35 -20.47
N ALA A 112 -0.51 -2.42 -20.14
CA ALA A 112 -0.48 -1.07 -20.67
C ALA A 112 0.78 -0.32 -20.22
N PHE A 113 1.17 -0.42 -18.94
CA PHE A 113 2.36 0.22 -18.39
C PHE A 113 3.66 -0.24 -19.06
N LEU A 114 3.76 -1.54 -19.34
CA LEU A 114 4.94 -2.15 -19.98
C LEU A 114 5.00 -1.93 -21.49
N ALA A 115 3.90 -1.50 -22.11
CA ALA A 115 3.84 -1.20 -23.55
C ALA A 115 4.28 0.25 -23.88
N VAL A 116 4.59 1.05 -22.86
CA VAL A 116 5.09 2.44 -22.98
C VAL A 116 6.59 2.47 -23.17
#